data_AF-A0A9X3QZ89-F1
#
_entry.id   AF-A0A9X3QZ89-F1
#
_cell.length_a   1.000
_cell.length_b   1.000
_cell.length_c   1.000
_cell.angle_alpha   90.00
_cell.angle_beta   90.00
_cell.angle_gamma   90.00
#
_symmetry.space_group_name_H-M   'P 1'
#
loop_
_entity.id
_entity.type
_entity.pdbx_description
1 polymer ?
#
loop_
_entity_poly.entity_id
_entity_poly.type
_entity_poly.pdbx_seq_one_letter_code
_entity_poly.pdbx_strand_id
1 'polypeptide(L)' 'MGFRVWGKIDGVNFDQTFNSVAEWREERKMIGRSSVITVTGMASVEVAA' A
#
# COMPACT_ATOMS: atom_id res chain seq x y z
N MET A 1 -4.61 -4.67 -14.14
CA MET A 1 -4.16 -5.40 -12.93
C MET A 1 -3.69 -4.37 -11.93
N GLY A 2 -4.27 -4.35 -10.75
CA GLY A 2 -3.87 -3.49 -9.64
C GLY A 2 -3.10 -4.29 -8.59
N PHE A 3 -2.51 -3.58 -7.65
CA PHE A 3 -1.71 -4.13 -6.57
C PHE A 3 -2.28 -3.62 -5.25
N ARG A 4 -3.01 -4.49 -4.53
CA ARG A 4 -3.61 -4.16 -3.25
C ARG A 4 -2.62 -4.39 -2.12
N VAL A 5 -2.51 -3.42 -1.21
CA VAL A 5 -1.66 -3.48 -0.01
C VAL A 5 -2.49 -3.09 1.19
N TRP A 6 -2.37 -3.85 2.28
CA TRP A 6 -3.04 -3.55 3.54
C TRP A 6 -2.11 -3.75 4.73
N GLY A 7 -2.39 -3.02 5.79
CA GLY A 7 -1.60 -3.06 7.01
C GLY A 7 -1.98 -1.96 7.99
N LYS A 8 -0.99 -1.40 8.69
CA LYS A 8 -1.15 -0.29 9.63
C LYS A 8 -0.18 0.85 9.33
N ILE A 9 -0.67 2.08 9.37
CA ILE A 9 0.11 3.33 9.36
C ILE A 9 -0.16 4.03 10.70
N ASP A 10 0.86 4.22 11.52
CA ASP A 10 0.74 4.83 12.86
C ASP A 10 -0.33 4.17 13.75
N GLY A 11 -0.47 2.85 13.62
CA GLY A 11 -1.47 2.06 14.36
C GLY A 11 -2.88 2.05 13.74
N VAL A 12 -3.15 2.89 12.74
CA VAL A 12 -4.42 2.92 12.00
C VAL A 12 -4.36 1.95 10.82
N ASN A 13 -5.39 1.12 10.66
CA ASN A 13 -5.43 0.18 9.54
C ASN A 13 -5.57 0.93 8.20
N PHE A 14 -4.80 0.50 7.19
CA PHE A 14 -4.93 0.99 5.82
C PHE A 14 -5.14 -0.18 4.86
N ASP A 15 -5.87 0.08 3.78
CA ASP A 15 -6.10 -0.83 2.66
C ASP A 15 -6.22 0.02 1.39
N GLN A 16 -5.29 -0.14 0.46
CA GLN A 16 -5.26 0.62 -0.79
C GLN A 16 -4.87 -0.26 -1.97
N THR A 17 -5.42 0.06 -3.13
CA THR A 17 -5.05 -0.56 -4.40
C THR A 17 -4.28 0.42 -5.26
N PHE A 18 -3.07 0.03 -5.63
CA PHE A 18 -2.16 0.80 -6.48
C PHE A 18 -2.22 0.30 -7.91
N ASN A 19 -1.85 1.15 -8.87
CA ASN A 19 -1.73 0.73 -10.27
C ASN A 19 -0.56 -0.23 -10.49
N SER A 20 0.46 -0.18 -9.62
CA SER A 20 1.67 -0.99 -9.74
C SER A 20 2.46 -1.06 -8.43
N VAL A 21 3.32 -2.07 -8.30
CA VAL A 21 4.25 -2.20 -7.16
C VAL A 21 5.22 -1.01 -7.08
N ALA A 22 5.59 -0.42 -8.22
CA ALA A 22 6.45 0.77 -8.27
C ALA A 22 5.78 1.97 -7.60
N GLU A 23 4.51 2.23 -7.93
CA GLU A 23 3.70 3.31 -7.34
C GLU A 23 3.62 3.16 -5.81
N TRP A 24 3.33 1.94 -5.32
CA TRP A 24 3.35 1.65 -3.88
C TRP A 24 4.72 1.95 -3.24
N ARG A 25 5.83 1.61 -3.89
CA ARG A 25 7.17 1.86 -3.33
C ARG A 25 7.47 3.35 -3.22
N GLU A 26 7.01 4.16 -4.16
CA GLU A 26 7.18 5.62 -4.12
C GLU A 26 6.34 6.24 -3.01
N GLU A 27 5.06 5.88 -2.92
CA GLU A 27 4.16 6.28 -1.82
C GLU A 27 4.72 5.87 -0.45
N ARG A 28 5.11 4.60 -0.28
CA ARG A 28 5.70 4.10 0.96
C ARG A 28 6.95 4.87 1.37
N LYS A 29 7.77 5.32 0.41
CA LYS A 29 8.97 6.12 0.70
C LYS A 29 8.62 7.52 1.21
N MET A 30 7.52 8.11 0.72
CA MET A 30 7.04 9.40 1.23
C MET A 30 6.41 9.26 2.61
N ILE A 31 5.51 8.30 2.80
CA ILE A 31 4.81 8.04 4.06
C ILE A 31 5.81 7.58 5.14
N GLY A 32 6.75 6.70 4.80
CA GLY A 32 7.73 6.11 5.72
C GLY A 32 8.77 7.10 6.27
N ARG A 33 8.82 8.32 5.73
CA ARG A 33 9.63 9.42 6.31
C ARG A 33 8.95 10.08 7.50
N SER A 34 7.62 10.01 7.60
CA SER A 34 6.85 10.70 8.64
C SER A 34 6.08 9.73 9.55
N SER A 35 5.89 8.49 9.14
CA SER A 35 4.94 7.55 9.74
C SER A 35 5.49 6.13 9.80
N VAL A 36 5.16 5.37 10.85
CA VAL A 36 5.54 3.95 10.94
C VAL A 36 4.55 3.10 10.15
N ILE A 37 5.02 2.52 9.05
CA ILE A 37 4.21 1.66 8.17
C ILE A 37 4.54 0.19 8.45
N THR A 38 3.55 -0.57 8.89
CA THR A 38 3.59 -2.03 8.98
C THR A 38 2.69 -2.63 7.92
N VAL A 39 3.27 -3.27 6.91
CA VAL A 39 2.50 -3.99 5.88
C VAL A 39 2.14 -5.36 6.43
N THR A 40 0.84 -5.67 6.44
CA THR A 40 0.33 -6.98 6.90
C THR A 40 0.17 -7.95 5.72
N GLY A 41 -0.15 -7.44 4.53
CA GLY A 41 -0.23 -8.26 3.34
C GLY A 41 -0.31 -7.46 2.04
N MET A 42 -0.14 -8.15 0.93
CA MET A 42 -0.21 -7.60 -0.42
C MET A 42 -0.70 -8.65 -1.40
N ALA A 43 -1.49 -8.24 -2.39
CA ALA A 43 -2.05 -9.11 -3.41
C ALA A 43 -2.17 -8.39 -4.76
N SER A 44 -1.86 -9.10 -5.83
CA SER A 44 -2.22 -8.66 -7.18
C SER A 44 -3.72 -8.90 -7.39
N VAL A 45 -4.44 -7.85 -7.77
CA VAL A 45 -5.90 -7.88 -7.95
C VAL A 45 -6.27 -7.47 -9.37
N GLU A 46 -7.32 -8.07 -9.92
CA GLU A 46 -7.93 -7.56 -11.14
C GLU A 46 -8.82 -6.37 -10.76
N VAL A 47 -8.46 -5.17 -11.23
CA VAL A 47 -9.27 -3.97 -11.04
C VAL A 47 -10.32 -3.98 -12.14
N ALA A 48 -11.56 -4.28 -11.77
CA ALA A 48 -12.70 -4.06 -12.66
C ALA A 48 -12.82 -2.54 -12.87
N ALA A 49 -12.65 -2.11 -14.12
CA ALA A 49 -12.76 -0.72 -14.55
C ALA A 49 -14.20 -0.20 -14.41
#